data_AF-A0A804P1N1-F1
#
_entry.id   AF-A0A804P1N1-F1
#
_cell.length_a   1.000
_cell.length_b   1.000
_cell.length_c   1.000
_cell.angle_alpha   90.00
_cell.angle_beta   90.00
_cell.angle_gamma   90.00
#
_symmetry.space_group_name_H-M   'P 1'
#
loop_
_entity.id
_entity.type
_entity.pdbx_description
1 polymer ?
#
loop_
_entity_poly.entity_id
_entity_poly.type
_entity_poly.pdbx_seq_one_letter_code
_entity_poly.pdbx_strand_id
1 'polypeptide(L)'
;QELVAKDLHGTEWRFRHIYRGQPRRHLLTTGWSAFVNKKKLVSRDAVLFLRGDNGELRLGVRRAAQLKNGSAFPALYNQCSNLGSLPNVAHVVATKSVFHIYYNPR
;
A
#
# COMPACT_ATOMS: atom_id res chain seq x y z
N GLN A 1 -2.82 -3.77 -25.56
CA GLN A 1 -2.53 -2.39 -25.14
C GLN A 1 -1.40 -2.41 -24.11
N GLU A 2 -0.46 -1.46 -24.20
CA GLU A 2 0.50 -1.20 -23.11
C GLU A 2 -0.15 -0.25 -22.10
N LEU A 3 -0.08 -0.60 -20.82
CA LEU A 3 -0.58 0.21 -19.71
C LEU A 3 0.61 0.67 -18.87
N VAL A 4 0.66 1.95 -18.55
CA VAL A 4 1.64 2.52 -17.61
C VAL A 4 0.89 3.03 -16.40
N ALA A 5 1.16 2.46 -15.23
CA ALA A 5 0.51 2.82 -13.98
C ALA A 5 1.52 3.30 -12.93
N LYS A 6 1.22 4.37 -12.21
CA LYS A 6 2.05 4.86 -11.10
C LYS A 6 1.58 4.34 -9.76
N ASP A 7 2.51 3.93 -8.89
CA ASP A 7 2.20 3.61 -7.50
C ASP A 7 2.26 4.85 -6.57
N LEU A 8 1.95 4.64 -5.29
CA LEU A 8 1.96 5.70 -4.27
C LEU A 8 3.36 6.33 -4.04
N HIS A 9 4.43 5.68 -4.50
CA HIS A 9 5.79 6.21 -4.43
C HIS A 9 6.23 6.86 -5.74
N GLY A 10 5.30 7.05 -6.70
CA GLY A 10 5.60 7.61 -8.01
C GLY A 10 6.34 6.65 -8.95
N THR A 11 6.55 5.39 -8.56
CA THR A 11 7.21 4.42 -9.44
C THR A 11 6.25 3.99 -10.54
N GLU A 12 6.72 4.05 -11.79
CA GLU A 12 5.97 3.61 -12.96
C GLU A 12 6.09 2.09 -13.18
N TRP A 13 4.96 1.48 -13.49
CA TRP A 13 4.82 0.07 -13.77
C TRP A 13 4.20 -0.12 -15.14
N ARG A 14 4.90 -0.82 -16.03
CA ARG A 14 4.45 -1.12 -17.38
C ARG A 14 3.86 -2.52 -17.45
N PHE A 15 2.67 -2.64 -18.04
CA PHE A 15 1.98 -3.91 -18.22
C PHE A 15 1.50 -4.08 -19.65
N ARG A 16 1.60 -5.30 -20.17
CA ARG A 16 0.90 -5.68 -21.41
C ARG A 16 -0.48 -6.21 -21.08
N HIS A 17 -1.51 -5.44 -21.41
CA HIS A 17 -2.92 -5.87 -21.38
C HIS A 17 -3.34 -6.45 -22.72
N ILE A 18 -4.00 -7.61 -22.66
CA ILE A 18 -4.50 -8.33 -23.83
C ILE A 18 -5.88 -8.91 -23.55
N TYR A 19 -6.71 -9.02 -24.60
CA TYR A 19 -7.98 -9.73 -24.57
C TYR A 19 -7.87 -10.97 -25.47
N ARG A 20 -7.76 -12.15 -24.86
CA ARG A 20 -7.50 -13.42 -25.58
C ARG A 20 -8.02 -14.64 -24.82
N GLY A 21 -7.80 -15.83 -25.39
CA GLY A 21 -8.16 -17.13 -24.81
C GLY A 21 -9.54 -17.61 -25.28
N GLN A 22 -9.88 -18.86 -24.92
CA GLN A 22 -11.19 -19.47 -25.18
C GLN A 22 -11.67 -20.16 -23.89
N PRO A 23 -12.73 -19.66 -23.22
CA PRO A 23 -13.42 -18.39 -23.48
C PRO A 23 -12.51 -17.16 -23.31
N ARG A 24 -12.87 -16.05 -23.97
CA ARG A 24 -12.07 -14.82 -23.95
C ARG A 24 -12.08 -14.16 -22.57
N ARG A 25 -10.92 -13.60 -22.18
CA ARG A 25 -10.73 -12.90 -20.90
C ARG A 25 -9.67 -11.80 -21.02
N HIS A 26 -9.74 -10.81 -20.14
CA HIS A 26 -8.73 -9.77 -19.99
C HIS A 26 -7.57 -10.29 -19.14
N LEU A 27 -6.35 -10.07 -19.62
CA LEU A 27 -5.14 -10.55 -18.96
C LEU A 27 -4.09 -9.45 -18.93
N LEU A 28 -3.40 -9.33 -17.80
CA LEU A 28 -2.08 -8.71 -17.73
C LEU A 28 -1.03 -9.81 -17.91
N THR A 29 -0.07 -9.57 -18.79
CA THR A 29 0.96 -10.55 -19.15
C THR A 29 2.35 -10.01 -18.84
N THR A 30 3.06 -9.51 -19.85
CA THR A 30 4.38 -8.88 -19.66
C THR A 30 4.30 -7.79 -18.60
N GLY A 31 5.28 -7.76 -17.70
CA GLY A 31 5.36 -6.82 -16.57
C GLY A 31 4.67 -7.29 -15.29
N TRP A 32 3.68 -8.19 -15.36
CA TRP A 32 2.94 -8.64 -14.17
C TRP A 32 3.82 -9.41 -13.18
N SER A 33 4.63 -10.36 -13.64
CA SER A 33 5.52 -11.15 -12.77
C SER A 33 6.56 -10.29 -12.06
N ALA A 34 7.16 -9.32 -12.76
CA ALA A 34 8.11 -8.37 -12.18
C ALA A 34 7.46 -7.52 -11.08
N PHE A 35 6.23 -7.05 -11.30
CA PHE A 35 5.44 -6.34 -10.30
C PHE A 35 5.15 -7.20 -9.07
N VAL A 36 4.66 -8.42 -9.27
CA VAL A 36 4.39 -9.39 -8.19
C VAL A 36 5.65 -9.64 -7.36
N ASN A 37 6.79 -9.91 -8.00
CA ASN A 37 8.05 -10.20 -7.31
C ASN A 37 8.56 -8.99 -6.53
N LYS A 38 8.61 -7.81 -7.17
CA LYS A 38 9.15 -6.59 -6.55
C LYS A 38 8.25 -6.09 -5.42
N LYS A 39 6.93 -6.18 -5.57
CA LYS A 39 5.98 -5.91 -4.51
C LYS A 39 5.79 -7.10 -3.57
N LYS A 40 6.50 -8.21 -3.70
CA LYS A 40 6.36 -9.40 -2.83
C LYS A 40 4.89 -9.80 -2.61
N LEU A 41 4.10 -9.82 -3.68
CA LEU A 41 2.68 -10.17 -3.57
C LEU A 41 2.54 -11.67 -3.33
N VAL A 42 1.60 -12.01 -2.45
CA VAL A 42 1.18 -13.40 -2.22
C VAL A 42 -0.31 -13.53 -2.51
N SER A 43 -0.79 -14.77 -2.64
CA SER A 43 -2.23 -15.03 -2.75
C SER A 43 -2.97 -14.37 -1.58
N ARG A 44 -4.16 -13.83 -1.88
CA ARG A 44 -5.01 -13.01 -0.99
C ARG A 44 -4.59 -11.54 -0.81
N ASP A 45 -3.39 -11.15 -1.23
CA ASP A 45 -3.12 -9.71 -1.40
C ASP A 45 -4.04 -9.15 -2.49
N ALA A 46 -4.46 -7.91 -2.32
CA ALA A 46 -5.28 -7.18 -3.28
C ALA A 46 -4.42 -6.16 -4.03
N VAL A 47 -4.58 -6.12 -5.35
CA VAL A 47 -4.02 -5.09 -6.21
C VAL A 47 -5.17 -4.22 -6.70
N LEU A 48 -5.08 -2.92 -6.46
CA LEU A 48 -6.05 -1.95 -6.96
C LEU A 48 -5.47 -1.27 -8.20
N PHE A 49 -6.31 -1.10 -9.22
CA PHE A 49 -6.06 -0.25 -10.36
C PHE A 49 -7.11 0.85 -10.37
N LEU A 50 -6.68 2.09 -10.57
CA LEU A 50 -7.51 3.28 -10.58
C LEU A 50 -7.16 4.09 -11.81
N ARG A 51 -8.17 4.65 -12.48
CA ARG A 51 -7.96 5.55 -13.61
C ARG A 51 -8.57 6.90 -13.25
N GLY A 52 -7.75 7.94 -13.22
CA GLY A 52 -8.22 9.31 -13.01
C GLY A 52 -8.93 9.86 -14.24
N ASP A 53 -9.62 10.99 -14.08
CA ASP A 53 -10.34 11.67 -15.16
C ASP A 53 -9.42 12.16 -16.28
N ASN A 54 -8.16 12.47 -15.93
CA ASN A 54 -7.09 12.78 -16.89
C ASN A 54 -6.58 11.53 -17.66
N GLY A 55 -7.17 10.36 -17.40
CA GLY A 55 -6.77 9.08 -18.00
C GLY A 55 -5.53 8.46 -17.36
N GLU A 56 -4.89 9.10 -16.38
CA GLU A 56 -3.71 8.57 -15.68
C GLU A 56 -4.08 7.31 -14.91
N LEU A 57 -3.33 6.24 -15.16
CA LEU A 57 -3.50 4.98 -14.45
C LEU A 57 -2.63 4.99 -13.20
N ARG A 58 -3.22 4.60 -12.07
CA ARG A 58 -2.55 4.44 -10.79
C ARG A 58 -2.81 3.04 -10.26
N LEU A 59 -1.90 2.55 -9.45
CA LEU A 59 -2.09 1.28 -8.76
C LEU A 59 -1.67 1.32 -7.29
N GLY A 60 -2.27 0.44 -6.52
CA GLY A 60 -2.00 0.27 -5.11
C GLY A 60 -1.99 -1.21 -4.72
N VAL A 61 -1.35 -1.50 -3.59
CA VAL A 61 -1.33 -2.85 -3.01
C VAL A 61 -1.92 -2.78 -1.61
N ARG A 62 -2.86 -3.68 -1.34
CA ARG A 62 -3.42 -3.93 -0.02
C ARG A 62 -3.05 -5.35 0.40
N ARG A 63 -2.34 -5.48 1.51
CA ARG A 63 -1.96 -6.79 2.02
C ARG A 63 -3.14 -7.53 2.63
N ALA A 64 -3.14 -8.84 2.48
CA ALA A 64 -4.01 -9.70 3.26
C ALA A 64 -3.72 -9.50 4.75
N ALA A 65 -4.77 -9.43 5.58
CA ALA A 65 -4.60 -9.49 7.02
C ALA A 65 -3.97 -10.86 7.36
N GLN A 66 -2.75 -10.83 7.87
CA GLN A 66 -2.13 -12.01 8.44
C GLN A 66 -2.80 -12.20 9.81
N LEU A 67 -3.61 -13.26 9.98
CA LEU A 67 -3.98 -13.73 11.30
C LEU A 67 -2.66 -14.14 11.98
N LYS A 68 -2.08 -13.22 12.75
CA LYS A 68 -0.90 -13.53 13.55
C LYS A 68 -1.36 -14.42 14.69
N ASN A 69 -1.25 -15.73 14.48
CA ASN A 69 -1.17 -16.67 15.58
C ASN A 69 0.13 -16.35 16.35
N GLY A 70 0.00 -15.65 17.48
CA GLY A 70 0.85 -15.79 18.66
C GLY A 70 2.31 -15.31 18.66
N SER A 71 2.98 -15.00 17.54
CA SER A 71 4.43 -14.69 17.59
C SER A 71 4.79 -13.27 17.18
N ALA A 72 5.19 -12.51 18.21
CA ALA A 72 6.02 -11.29 18.20
C ALA A 72 5.88 -10.36 16.98
N PHE A 73 5.04 -9.34 17.10
CA PHE A 73 5.52 -8.03 16.67
C PHE A 73 6.79 -7.72 17.47
N PRO A 74 7.83 -7.08 16.90
CA PRO A 74 8.93 -6.60 17.70
C PRO A 74 8.34 -5.78 18.84
N ALA A 75 8.76 -6.06 20.07
CA ALA A 75 8.34 -5.40 21.30
C ALA A 75 8.57 -3.87 21.30
N LEU A 76 8.96 -3.28 20.18
CA LEU A 76 9.16 -1.85 19.96
C LEU A 76 7.86 -1.04 19.84
N TYR A 77 6.70 -1.65 19.56
CA TYR A 77 5.43 -0.89 19.54
C TYR A 77 4.84 -0.65 20.94
N ASN A 78 5.15 -1.52 21.92
CA ASN A 78 4.57 -1.42 23.27
C ASN A 78 5.52 -0.86 24.33
N GLN A 79 6.80 -0.62 24.05
CA GLN A 79 7.76 -0.27 25.11
C GLN A 79 8.32 1.16 25.10
N CYS A 80 8.15 2.01 24.07
CA CYS A 80 8.73 3.37 24.11
C CYS A 80 7.93 4.51 23.46
N SER A 81 6.74 4.29 22.89
CA SER A 81 5.99 5.34 22.17
C SER A 81 4.98 6.13 23.01
N ASN A 82 4.64 5.68 24.23
CA ASN A 82 3.50 6.25 24.97
C ASN A 82 3.86 7.18 26.13
N LEU A 83 5.08 7.14 26.67
CA LEU A 83 5.45 8.03 27.78
C LEU A 83 6.02 9.38 27.32
N GLY A 84 6.71 9.46 26.18
CA GLY A 84 7.22 10.73 25.65
C GLY A 84 6.19 11.54 24.85
N SER A 85 5.13 10.87 24.37
CA SER A 85 4.07 11.49 23.56
C SER A 85 3.12 12.34 24.42
N LEU A 86 2.63 11.79 25.53
CA LEU A 86 1.61 12.45 26.35
C LEU A 86 2.05 13.80 26.94
N PRO A 87 3.24 13.94 27.55
CA PRO A 87 3.72 15.23 28.06
C PRO A 87 3.94 16.25 26.93
N ASN A 88 4.43 15.81 25.77
CA ASN A 88 4.57 16.69 24.60
C ASN A 88 3.22 17.15 24.08
N VAL A 89 2.22 16.27 24.00
CA VAL A 89 0.86 16.67 23.61
C VAL A 89 0.28 17.65 24.63
N ALA A 90 0.43 17.39 25.92
CA ALA A 90 -0.04 18.29 26.97
C ALA A 90 0.63 19.67 26.88
N HIS A 91 1.95 19.72 26.68
CA HIS A 91 2.68 20.96 26.46
C HIS A 91 2.19 21.68 25.20
N VAL A 92 2.09 20.99 24.06
CA VAL A 92 1.68 21.60 22.79
C VAL A 92 0.26 22.17 22.89
N VAL A 93 -0.64 21.48 23.58
CA VAL A 93 -1.99 22.00 23.88
C VAL A 93 -1.92 23.23 24.78
N ALA A 94 -1.10 23.20 25.85
CA ALA A 94 -0.92 24.34 26.74
C ALA A 94 -0.34 25.57 26.02
N THR A 95 0.61 25.37 25.10
CA THR A 95 1.23 26.43 24.30
C THR A 95 0.51 26.73 22.99
N LYS A 96 -0.66 26.11 22.75
CA LYS A 96 -1.46 26.26 21.52
C LYS A 96 -0.63 26.11 20.24
N SER A 97 0.31 25.17 20.25
CA SER A 97 1.22 24.93 19.12
C SER A 97 0.68 23.81 18.21
N VAL A 98 1.23 23.67 16.99
CA VAL A 98 0.86 22.60 16.06
C VAL A 98 1.65 21.32 16.38
N PHE A 99 1.01 20.16 16.26
CA PHE A 99 1.67 18.86 16.33
C PHE A 99 1.18 17.93 15.24
N HIS A 100 1.98 16.90 14.96
CA HIS A 100 1.69 15.89 13.94
C HIS A 100 1.20 14.59 14.56
N ILE A 101 0.15 14.02 13.97
CA ILE A 101 -0.39 12.70 14.32
C ILE A 101 -0.19 11.78 13.11
N TYR A 102 0.29 10.57 13.38
CA TYR A 102 0.35 9.50 12.39
C TYR A 102 -0.84 8.55 12.60
N TYR A 103 -1.78 8.54 11.67
CA TYR A 103 -2.90 7.59 11.66
C TYR A 103 -2.58 6.40 10.77
N ASN A 104 -2.52 5.19 11.35
CA ASN A 104 -2.31 3.95 10.61
C ASN A 104 -3.59 3.08 10.66
N PRO A 105 -4.48 3.15 9.66
CA PRO A 105 -5.72 2.36 9.60
C PRO A 105 -5.52 0.88 9.23
N ARG A 106 -4.28 0.39 9.22
CA ARG A 106 -3.89 -0.94 8.73
C ARG A 106 -3.26 -1.78 9.83
#